data_AF-A0A7X3X1C2-F1
#
_entry.id   AF-A0A7X3X1C2-F1
#
_cell.length_a   1.000
_cell.length_b   1.000
_cell.length_c   1.000
_cell.angle_alpha   90.00
_cell.angle_beta   90.00
_cell.angle_gamma   90.00
#
_symmetry.space_group_name_H-M   'P 1'
#
loop_
_entity.id
_entity.type
_entity.pdbx_description
1 polymer ?
#
loop_
_entity_poly.entity_id
_entity_poly.type
_entity_poly.pdbx_seq_one_letter_code
_entity_poly.pdbx_strand_id
1 'polypeptide(L)' 'MPELPEAETIARGLNAILPGRVVRRVEVVRDDVVRGPVDAFARKVAGREFRGVG' A
#
# COMPACT_ATOMS: atom_id res chain seq x y z
N MET A 1 7.47 15.45 1.39
CA MET A 1 7.32 14.09 1.98
C MET A 1 7.15 14.28 3.48
N PRO A 2 6.28 13.52 4.17
CA PRO A 2 6.21 13.53 5.63
C PRO A 2 7.56 13.14 6.24
N GLU A 3 7.88 13.67 7.42
CA GLU A 3 9.06 13.23 8.17
C GLU A 3 8.77 11.93 8.92
N LEU A 4 9.79 11.41 9.63
CA LEU A 4 9.71 10.14 10.33
C LEU A 4 8.56 10.10 11.36
N PRO A 5 8.35 11.12 12.22
CA PRO A 5 7.27 11.09 13.21
C PRO A 5 5.87 11.00 12.58
N GLU A 6 5.64 11.70 11.47
CA GLU A 6 4.36 11.67 10.76
C GLU A 6 4.16 10.34 10.05
N ALA A 7 5.20 9.80 9.40
CA ALA A 7 5.14 8.48 8.77
C ALA A 7 4.80 7.37 9.78
N GLU A 8 5.38 7.44 10.97
CA GLU A 8 5.10 6.49 12.05
C GLU A 8 3.66 6.61 12.57
N THR A 9 3.16 7.85 12.67
CA THR A 9 1.75 8.12 13.03
C THR A 9 0.79 7.52 12.01
N ILE A 10 1.09 7.66 10.71
CA ILE A 10 0.30 7.04 9.63
C ILE A 10 0.39 5.51 9.73
N ALA A 11 1.58 4.94 9.90
CA ALA A 11 1.77 3.50 10.01
C ALA A 11 0.99 2.89 11.19
N ARG A 12 1.01 3.53 12.37
CA ARG A 12 0.19 3.12 13.53
C ARG A 12 -1.31 3.11 13.21
N GLY A 13 -1.82 4.16 12.56
CA GLY A 13 -3.22 4.25 12.17
C GLY A 13 -3.63 3.15 11.18
N LEU A 14 -2.79 2.86 10.18
CA LEU A 14 -3.07 1.82 9.19
C LEU A 14 -3.00 0.41 9.80
N ASN A 15 -2.06 0.15 10.71
CA ASN A 15 -1.96 -1.12 11.43
C ASN A 15 -3.20 -1.45 12.27
N ALA A 16 -3.96 -0.44 12.71
CA ALA A 16 -5.20 -0.66 13.45
C ALA A 16 -6.37 -1.17 12.57
N ILE A 17 -6.32 -0.97 11.25
CA ILE A 17 -7.48 -1.19 10.36
C ILE A 17 -7.24 -2.12 9.17
N LEU A 18 -5.98 -2.31 8.76
CA LEU A 18 -5.63 -3.08 7.55
C LEU A 18 -5.40 -4.58 7.74
N PRO A 19 -4.79 -5.08 8.84
CA PRO A 19 -4.46 -6.51 8.95
C PRO A 19 -5.67 -7.42 8.72
N GLY A 20 -5.47 -8.50 7.96
CA GLY A 20 -6.54 -9.43 7.55
C GLY A 20 -7.39 -8.97 6.38
N ARG A 21 -7.28 -7.71 5.91
CA ARG A 21 -7.95 -7.24 4.69
C ARG A 21 -7.20 -7.69 3.45
N VAL A 22 -7.96 -8.03 2.41
CA VAL A 22 -7.43 -8.46 1.11
C VAL A 22 -7.61 -7.36 0.06
N VAL A 23 -6.57 -7.09 -0.73
CA VAL A 23 -6.63 -6.14 -1.85
C VAL A 23 -7.46 -6.75 -2.99
N ARG A 24 -8.70 -6.28 -3.15
CA ARG A 24 -9.60 -6.80 -4.19
C ARG A 24 -9.28 -6.26 -5.59
N ARG A 25 -8.86 -5.01 -5.69
CA ARG A 25 -8.55 -4.32 -6.96
C ARG A 25 -7.48 -3.27 -6.73
N VAL A 26 -6.64 -3.05 -7.75
CA VAL A 26 -5.67 -1.95 -7.80
C VAL A 26 -6.01 -1.08 -9.01
N GLU A 27 -6.05 0.22 -8.79
CA GLU A 27 -6.26 1.23 -9.83
C GLU A 27 -5.09 2.19 -9.79
N VAL A 28 -4.39 2.34 -10.92
CA VAL A 28 -3.26 3.27 -11.03
C VAL A 28 -3.72 4.44 -11.89
N VAL A 29 -3.93 5.58 -11.23
CA VAL A 29 -4.36 6.83 -11.88
C VAL A 29 -3.16 7.59 -12.47
N ARG A 30 -2.00 7.44 -11.83
CA ARG A 30 -0.73 8.07 -12.20
C ARG A 30 0.37 7.02 -12.22
N ASP A 31 0.80 6.64 -13.41
CA ASP A 31 1.83 5.62 -13.61
C ASP A 31 3.22 6.08 -13.17
N ASP A 32 3.51 7.37 -13.26
CA ASP A 32 4.78 8.00 -12.88
C ASP A 32 5.13 7.88 -11.38
N VAL A 33 4.15 7.58 -10.53
CA VAL A 33 4.35 7.33 -9.10
C VAL A 33 4.87 5.91 -8.84
N VAL A 34 4.53 4.94 -9.70
CA VAL A 34 4.94 3.54 -9.55
C VAL A 34 6.32 3.36 -10.18
N ARG A 35 7.29 2.92 -9.38
CA ARG A 35 8.61 2.56 -9.91
C ARG A 35 8.54 1.21 -10.62
N GLY A 36 8.62 1.24 -11.94
CA GLY A 36 8.59 0.06 -12.81
C GLY A 36 7.24 -0.17 -13.50
N PRO A 37 7.04 -1.33 -14.14
CA PRO A 37 5.83 -1.59 -14.91
C PRO A 37 4.56 -1.68 -14.04
N VAL A 38 3.57 -0.84 -14.33
CA VAL A 38 2.29 -0.74 -13.59
C VAL A 38 1.54 -2.07 -13.54
N ASP A 39 1.47 -2.80 -14.65
CA ASP A 39 0.78 -4.08 -14.71
C ASP A 39 1.41 -5.13 -13.78
N ALA A 40 2.75 -5.16 -13.72
CA ALA A 40 3.47 -6.08 -12.85
C ALA A 40 3.22 -5.74 -11.39
N PHE A 41 3.18 -4.44 -11.04
CA PHE A 41 2.80 -3.96 -9.72
C PHE A 41 1.37 -4.40 -9.35
N ALA A 42 0.38 -4.10 -10.20
CA ALA A 42 -1.02 -4.41 -9.93
C ALA A 42 -1.25 -5.91 -9.72
N ARG A 43 -0.67 -6.76 -10.58
CA ARG A 43 -0.75 -8.24 -10.44
C ARG A 43 -0.10 -8.75 -9.17
N LYS A 44 1.00 -8.12 -8.71
CA LYS A 44 1.72 -8.56 -7.51
C LYS A 44 0.94 -8.26 -6.22
N VAL A 45 0.18 -7.16 -6.22
CA VAL A 45 -0.54 -6.64 -5.05
C VAL A 45 -1.98 -7.16 -4.98
N ALA A 46 -2.70 -7.28 -6.10
CA ALA A 46 -4.06 -7.78 -6.10
C ALA A 46 -4.14 -9.21 -5.52
N GLY A 47 -5.16 -9.46 -4.70
CA GLY A 47 -5.36 -10.72 -3.98
C GLY A 47 -4.46 -10.93 -2.77
N ARG A 48 -3.52 -10.02 -2.47
CA ARG A 48 -2.69 -10.10 -1.26
C ARG A 48 -3.45 -9.61 -0.04
N GLU A 49 -3.15 -10.21 1.10
CA GLU A 49 -3.62 -9.79 2.41
C GLU A 49 -2.60 -8.85 3.07
N PHE A 50 -3.08 -7.80 3.72
CA PHE A 50 -2.25 -6.97 4.58
C PHE A 50 -1.91 -7.73 5.87
N ARG A 51 -0.62 -7.87 6.17
CA ARG A 51 -0.13 -8.45 7.43
C ARG A 51 0.27 -7.40 8.47
N GLY A 52 0.58 -6.20 8.01
CA GLY A 52 1.06 -5.08 8.80
C GLY A 52 1.76 -4.05 7.92
N VAL A 53 2.03 -2.88 8.50
CA VAL A 53 2.77 -1.75 7.91
C VAL A 53 3.96 -1.44 8.80
N GLY A 54 5.17 -1.45 8.25
CA GLY A 54 6.42 -1.23 8.97
C GLY A 54 7.63 -1.25 8.05
#